data_AF-A0A3D8RX38-F1
#
_entry.id   AF-A0A3D8RX38-F1
#
_cell.length_a   1.000
_cell.length_b   1.000
_cell.length_c   1.000
_cell.angle_alpha   90.00
_cell.angle_beta   90.00
_cell.angle_gamma   90.00
#
_symmetry.space_group_name_H-M   'P 1'
#
loop_
_entity.id
_entity.type
_entity.pdbx_description
1 polymer ?
#
loop_
_entity_poly.entity_id
_entity_poly.type
_entity_poly.pdbx_seq_one_letter_code
_entity_poly.pdbx_strand_id
1 'polypeptide(L)'
;MRHEGICTGSISLRWITIVVLLLQLLLRLKAHPNAPQPFPGDPYAGWYRAPNGQRYFGFGTVIEVGVNHDGSRYVEVEPEQHHPGAEFDFFDPFTDEDMDENLYPDWEEREECCERDKFFSDSQDLEPGSIAPGQYMSASGTSYYGLGKVVCATRTKAGVFGWYQVEPMRGGYRFWSETSGTLIPDEDLPRSPYSGSKETQQRENKDRPRRPNYFKLRGWYGGYANQEINMRKAKAKLGTERLGVYFAPDGQWFVGVGKVVTIGMTTVANSNLFYIYVEPISGKSGGEYDFFHPHTCEWMDELPSNPIPGVACTTAQRKTLPPRWRALPAINRRPDIGQEYPGRYFPPGAPRRAVYVGVGKVVKTGVDTNSKIWVEVEPIPGKSGGNYEFFDPFTGKTMPDEYWPDEE
;
A
#
# COMPACT_ATOMS: atom_id res chain seq x y z
N MET A 1 -64.96 -54.17 -2.01
CA MET A 1 -64.21 -52.99 -2.52
C MET A 1 -63.65 -52.25 -1.33
N ARG A 2 -62.33 -52.22 -1.18
CA ARG A 2 -61.64 -51.40 -0.16
C ARG A 2 -61.26 -50.09 -0.85
N HIS A 3 -61.73 -48.96 -0.33
CA HIS A 3 -61.24 -47.65 -0.74
C HIS A 3 -59.98 -47.33 0.08
N GLU A 4 -58.86 -47.22 -0.61
CA GLU A 4 -57.61 -46.69 -0.08
C GLU A 4 -57.73 -45.17 0.03
N GLY A 5 -57.56 -44.65 1.25
CA GLY A 5 -57.51 -43.21 1.52
C GLY A 5 -56.14 -42.65 1.14
N ILE A 6 -56.12 -41.70 0.21
CA ILE A 6 -54.93 -40.96 -0.19
C ILE A 6 -54.65 -39.91 0.90
N CYS A 7 -53.53 -40.07 1.61
CA CYS A 7 -52.98 -39.04 2.50
C CYS A 7 -52.44 -37.88 1.65
N THR A 8 -53.15 -36.75 1.64
CA THR A 8 -52.62 -35.48 1.13
C THR A 8 -51.69 -34.86 2.18
N GLY A 9 -50.38 -34.97 1.95
CA GLY A 9 -49.36 -34.33 2.76
C GLY A 9 -49.48 -32.81 2.68
N SER A 10 -49.76 -32.17 3.81
CA SER A 10 -49.69 -30.72 3.97
C SER A 10 -48.24 -30.27 3.78
N ILE A 11 -47.95 -29.66 2.62
CA ILE A 11 -46.73 -28.88 2.45
C ILE A 11 -46.90 -27.62 3.31
N SER A 12 -46.22 -27.62 4.46
CA SER A 12 -46.24 -26.52 5.42
C SER A 12 -45.82 -25.20 4.76
N LEU A 13 -46.60 -24.13 4.97
CA LEU A 13 -46.28 -22.77 4.51
C LEU A 13 -44.86 -22.33 4.87
N ARG A 14 -44.26 -22.88 5.94
CA ARG A 14 -42.87 -22.60 6.32
C ARG A 14 -41.86 -22.97 5.23
N TRP A 15 -42.09 -24.05 4.49
CA TRP A 15 -41.19 -24.46 3.40
C TRP A 15 -41.24 -23.50 2.21
N ILE A 16 -42.41 -22.90 1.94
CA ILE A 16 -42.56 -21.92 0.86
C ILE A 16 -41.85 -20.62 1.25
N THR A 17 -41.98 -20.16 2.50
CA THR A 17 -41.27 -18.97 2.98
C THR A 17 -39.76 -19.14 2.96
N ILE A 18 -39.25 -20.30 3.41
CA ILE A 18 -37.80 -20.61 3.37
C ILE A 18 -37.29 -20.62 1.92
N VAL A 19 -38.01 -21.22 0.98
CA VAL A 19 -37.60 -21.27 -0.44
C VAL A 19 -37.62 -19.87 -1.07
N VAL A 20 -38.59 -19.02 -0.74
CA VAL A 20 -38.66 -17.65 -1.25
C VAL A 20 -37.55 -16.78 -0.67
N LEU A 21 -37.25 -16.89 0.62
CA LEU A 21 -36.13 -16.20 1.26
C LEU A 21 -34.79 -16.68 0.69
N LEU A 22 -34.59 -17.98 0.48
CA LEU A 22 -33.41 -18.51 -0.20
C LEU A 22 -33.29 -17.99 -1.64
N LEU A 23 -34.40 -17.87 -2.37
CA LEU A 23 -34.38 -17.34 -3.73
C LEU A 23 -34.05 -15.85 -3.75
N GLN A 24 -34.57 -15.07 -2.80
CA GLN A 24 -34.26 -13.64 -2.64
C GLN A 24 -32.82 -13.43 -2.19
N LEU A 25 -32.32 -14.26 -1.28
CA LEU A 25 -30.92 -14.30 -0.87
C LEU A 25 -30.03 -14.64 -2.07
N LEU A 26 -30.36 -15.65 -2.88
CA LEU A 26 -29.63 -16.01 -4.09
C LEU A 26 -29.69 -14.93 -5.18
N LEU A 27 -30.82 -14.21 -5.29
CA LEU A 27 -31.00 -13.08 -6.21
C LEU A 27 -30.22 -11.83 -5.75
N ARG A 28 -30.16 -11.57 -4.44
CA ARG A 28 -29.32 -10.52 -3.83
C ARG A 28 -27.83 -10.87 -3.88
N LEU A 29 -27.51 -12.15 -3.68
CA LEU A 29 -26.13 -12.62 -3.64
C LEU A 29 -25.47 -12.64 -5.01
N LYS A 30 -26.22 -12.83 -6.12
CA LYS A 30 -25.74 -12.93 -7.52
C LYS A 30 -24.23 -13.16 -7.64
N ALA A 31 -23.77 -14.19 -6.94
CA ALA A 31 -22.38 -14.59 -6.93
C ALA A 31 -22.25 -15.29 -8.27
N HIS A 32 -21.72 -14.58 -9.25
CA HIS A 32 -21.38 -15.21 -10.51
C HIS A 32 -20.55 -16.45 -10.18
N PRO A 33 -20.87 -17.65 -10.71
CA PRO A 33 -20.07 -18.85 -10.45
C PRO A 33 -18.61 -18.73 -10.93
N ASN A 34 -18.30 -17.64 -11.64
CA ASN A 34 -16.95 -17.23 -12.07
C ASN A 34 -16.44 -15.98 -11.34
N ALA A 35 -17.10 -15.53 -10.28
CA ALA A 35 -16.60 -14.42 -9.47
C ALA A 35 -15.25 -14.83 -8.88
N PRO A 36 -14.22 -13.97 -8.95
CA PRO A 36 -12.94 -14.25 -8.33
C PRO A 36 -13.15 -14.55 -6.84
N GLN A 37 -12.40 -15.53 -6.33
CA GLN A 37 -12.44 -15.88 -4.93
C GLN A 37 -11.96 -14.67 -4.11
N PRO A 38 -12.68 -14.26 -3.05
CA PRO A 38 -12.23 -13.18 -2.19
C PRO A 38 -10.93 -13.57 -1.48
N PHE A 39 -10.09 -12.58 -1.18
CA PHE A 39 -8.90 -12.71 -0.34
C PHE A 39 -9.10 -11.99 0.99
N PRO A 40 -8.40 -12.42 2.07
CA PRO A 40 -8.38 -11.65 3.31
C PRO A 40 -7.98 -10.19 3.06
N GLY A 41 -8.77 -9.25 3.59
CA GLY A 41 -8.66 -7.81 3.37
C GLY A 41 -9.62 -7.25 2.30
N ASP A 42 -10.23 -8.08 1.46
CA ASP A 42 -11.18 -7.63 0.45
C ASP A 42 -12.54 -7.31 1.09
N PRO A 43 -13.28 -6.28 0.66
CA PRO A 43 -14.66 -6.10 1.09
C PRO A 43 -15.56 -7.11 0.36
N TYR A 44 -16.28 -7.93 1.12
CA TYR A 44 -17.08 -9.03 0.57
C TYR A 44 -18.29 -9.36 1.48
N ALA A 45 -19.28 -10.05 0.92
CA ALA A 45 -20.40 -10.57 1.70
C ALA A 45 -20.03 -11.91 2.35
N GLY A 46 -20.09 -12.00 3.67
CA GLY A 46 -19.68 -13.20 4.40
C GLY A 46 -20.33 -13.31 5.77
N TRP A 47 -19.89 -14.33 6.51
CA TRP A 47 -20.32 -14.58 7.87
C TRP A 47 -19.48 -13.79 8.85
N TYR A 48 -20.10 -13.14 9.82
CA TYR A 48 -19.44 -12.59 10.99
C TYR A 48 -19.82 -13.39 12.23
N ARG A 49 -18.84 -13.68 13.08
CA ARG A 49 -19.06 -14.30 14.39
C ARG A 49 -19.06 -13.23 15.47
N ALA A 50 -20.25 -12.85 15.92
CA ALA A 50 -20.43 -11.83 16.94
C ALA A 50 -19.94 -12.30 18.33
N PRO A 51 -19.66 -11.37 19.27
CA PRO A 51 -19.20 -11.69 20.63
C PRO A 51 -20.15 -12.59 21.42
N ASN A 52 -21.45 -12.55 21.12
CA ASN A 52 -22.45 -13.42 21.74
C ASN A 52 -22.40 -14.89 21.24
N GLY A 53 -21.50 -15.20 20.30
CA GLY A 53 -21.34 -16.52 19.69
C GLY A 53 -22.31 -16.83 18.55
N GLN A 54 -23.22 -15.92 18.23
CA GLN A 54 -24.11 -16.04 17.07
C GLN A 54 -23.38 -15.65 15.79
N ARG A 55 -23.97 -16.02 14.64
CA ARG A 55 -23.43 -15.71 13.33
C ARG A 55 -24.42 -14.86 12.55
N TYR A 56 -23.90 -13.80 11.96
CA TYR A 56 -24.66 -12.90 11.13
C TYR A 56 -24.06 -12.88 9.73
N PHE A 57 -24.87 -12.64 8.73
CA PHE A 57 -24.43 -12.51 7.35
C PHE A 57 -24.53 -11.05 6.94
N GLY A 58 -23.48 -10.50 6.34
CA GLY A 58 -23.42 -9.09 5.97
C GLY A 58 -22.23 -8.79 5.09
N PHE A 59 -22.04 -7.52 4.75
CA PHE A 59 -20.89 -7.06 3.99
C PHE A 59 -19.81 -6.52 4.93
N GLY A 60 -18.58 -7.00 4.80
CA GLY A 60 -17.47 -6.58 5.65
C GLY A 60 -16.12 -6.88 5.02
N THR A 61 -15.04 -6.64 5.76
CA THR A 61 -13.68 -6.99 5.33
C THR A 61 -13.47 -8.50 5.55
N VAL A 62 -13.06 -9.22 4.52
CA VAL A 62 -12.75 -10.66 4.62
C VAL A 62 -11.61 -10.87 5.61
N ILE A 63 -11.84 -11.68 6.63
CA ILE A 63 -10.80 -12.11 7.57
C ILE A 63 -10.37 -13.54 7.29
N GLU A 64 -11.26 -14.37 6.74
CA GLU A 64 -10.97 -15.77 6.46
C GLU A 64 -11.74 -16.27 5.24
N VAL A 65 -11.12 -17.15 4.45
CA VAL A 65 -11.79 -17.92 3.40
C VAL A 65 -11.41 -19.38 3.56
N GLY A 66 -12.40 -20.24 3.76
CA GLY A 66 -12.18 -21.65 4.05
C GLY A 66 -13.10 -22.59 3.27
N VAL A 67 -12.92 -23.89 3.51
CA VAL A 67 -13.72 -24.96 2.93
C VAL A 67 -14.33 -25.77 4.07
N ASN A 68 -15.65 -25.87 4.11
CA ASN A 68 -16.40 -26.69 5.03
C ASN A 68 -16.17 -28.19 4.76
N HIS A 69 -16.55 -29.03 5.72
CA HIS A 69 -16.41 -30.49 5.64
C HIS A 69 -17.17 -31.14 4.47
N ASP A 70 -18.20 -30.48 3.95
CA ASP A 70 -18.98 -30.91 2.78
C ASP A 70 -18.37 -30.42 1.44
N GLY A 71 -17.22 -29.74 1.49
CA GLY A 71 -16.55 -29.16 0.32
C GLY A 71 -17.11 -27.80 -0.11
N SER A 72 -18.16 -27.28 0.54
CA SER A 72 -18.63 -25.91 0.31
C SER A 72 -17.61 -24.89 0.83
N ARG A 73 -17.60 -23.69 0.27
CA ARG A 73 -16.72 -22.61 0.73
C ARG A 73 -17.45 -21.71 1.71
N TYR A 74 -16.75 -21.19 2.71
CA TYR A 74 -17.22 -20.08 3.52
C TYR A 74 -16.26 -18.90 3.42
N VAL A 75 -16.81 -17.72 3.70
CA VAL A 75 -16.08 -16.47 3.84
C VAL A 75 -16.47 -15.92 5.19
N GLU A 76 -15.50 -15.72 6.07
CA GLU A 76 -15.67 -14.99 7.32
C GLU A 76 -15.24 -13.55 7.09
N VAL A 77 -16.07 -12.61 7.53
CA VAL A 77 -15.85 -11.18 7.41
C VAL A 77 -15.95 -10.53 8.78
N GLU A 78 -15.19 -9.48 8.98
CA GLU A 78 -15.36 -8.56 10.08
C GLU A 78 -16.20 -7.38 9.57
N PRO A 79 -17.24 -6.94 10.31
CA PRO A 79 -18.01 -5.76 9.96
C PRO A 79 -17.06 -4.59 9.73
N GLU A 80 -17.37 -3.69 8.80
CA GLU A 80 -16.68 -2.40 8.71
C GLU A 80 -17.45 -1.35 9.50
N GLN A 81 -16.77 -0.26 9.90
CA GLN A 81 -17.35 0.77 10.75
C GLN A 81 -18.66 1.31 10.16
N HIS A 82 -19.71 1.16 10.95
CA HIS A 82 -21.09 1.28 10.52
C HIS A 82 -21.45 2.74 10.15
N HIS A 83 -22.08 2.92 8.99
CA HIS A 83 -22.90 4.10 8.71
C HIS A 83 -24.36 3.66 8.88
N PRO A 84 -25.10 4.15 9.89
CA PRO A 84 -26.49 3.78 10.09
C PRO A 84 -27.31 4.00 8.80
N GLY A 85 -27.99 2.95 8.32
CA GLY A 85 -28.81 2.98 7.11
C GLY A 85 -28.09 2.67 5.80
N ALA A 86 -26.88 2.10 5.85
CA ALA A 86 -26.25 1.53 4.67
C ALA A 86 -27.01 0.26 4.21
N GLU A 87 -27.00 -0.03 2.90
CA GLU A 87 -27.72 -1.17 2.28
C GLU A 87 -27.18 -2.56 2.72
N PHE A 88 -26.28 -2.63 3.70
CA PHE A 88 -25.41 -3.78 3.97
C PHE A 88 -25.26 -4.15 5.45
N ASP A 89 -26.31 -3.95 6.25
CA ASP A 89 -26.29 -4.33 7.67
C ASP A 89 -26.18 -5.85 7.85
N PHE A 90 -25.57 -6.27 8.95
CA PHE A 90 -25.43 -7.68 9.29
C PHE A 90 -26.78 -8.16 9.84
N PHE A 91 -27.27 -9.29 9.34
CA PHE A 91 -28.56 -9.84 9.76
C PHE A 91 -28.45 -11.35 9.98
N ASP A 92 -29.36 -11.90 10.77
CA ASP A 92 -29.52 -13.35 10.90
C ASP A 92 -30.33 -13.86 9.69
N PRO A 93 -29.74 -14.66 8.79
CA PRO A 93 -30.44 -15.09 7.58
C PRO A 93 -31.56 -16.11 7.82
N PHE A 94 -31.72 -16.61 9.05
CA PHE A 94 -32.80 -17.51 9.43
C PHE A 94 -34.01 -16.79 10.00
N THR A 95 -33.80 -15.67 10.71
CA THR A 95 -34.89 -14.88 11.31
C THR A 95 -35.21 -13.61 10.52
N ASP A 96 -34.31 -13.17 9.64
CA ASP A 96 -34.37 -11.87 8.94
C ASP A 96 -34.34 -10.67 9.90
N GLU A 97 -33.80 -10.87 11.11
CA GLU A 97 -33.60 -9.82 12.11
C GLU A 97 -32.18 -9.25 11.98
N ASP A 98 -32.08 -7.92 12.05
CA ASP A 98 -30.80 -7.22 12.05
C ASP A 98 -29.98 -7.58 13.31
N MET A 99 -28.66 -7.57 13.17
CA MET A 99 -27.73 -7.74 14.28
C MET A 99 -27.86 -6.57 15.26
N ASP A 100 -27.97 -6.87 16.55
CA ASP A 100 -27.98 -5.83 17.60
C ASP A 100 -26.71 -4.96 17.50
N GLU A 101 -26.87 -3.64 17.56
CA GLU A 101 -25.77 -2.67 17.45
C GLU A 101 -24.65 -2.95 18.46
N ASN A 102 -24.97 -3.47 19.65
CA ASN A 102 -24.00 -3.79 20.69
C ASN A 102 -23.14 -5.02 20.39
N LEU A 103 -23.42 -5.73 19.30
CA LEU A 103 -22.67 -6.90 18.84
C LEU A 103 -21.67 -6.56 17.74
N TYR A 104 -21.71 -5.35 17.20
CA TYR A 104 -20.64 -4.86 16.34
C TYR A 104 -19.36 -4.68 17.17
N PRO A 105 -18.17 -4.79 16.55
CA PRO A 105 -16.91 -4.47 17.22
C PRO A 105 -16.98 -3.09 17.88
N ASP A 106 -16.37 -2.92 19.05
CA ASP A 106 -16.16 -1.60 19.64
C ASP A 106 -15.19 -0.83 18.74
N TRP A 107 -15.76 -0.06 17.81
CA TRP A 107 -14.99 0.89 17.03
C TRP A 107 -14.63 2.03 17.98
N GLU A 108 -13.34 2.22 18.26
CA GLU A 108 -12.91 3.54 18.74
C GLU A 108 -13.51 4.57 17.79
N GLU A 109 -14.32 5.50 18.32
CA GLU A 109 -14.96 6.56 17.53
C GLU A 109 -13.90 7.09 16.56
N ARG A 110 -14.01 6.75 15.27
CA ARG A 110 -13.14 7.36 14.28
C ARG A 110 -13.55 8.80 14.35
N GLU A 111 -12.67 9.66 14.88
CA GLU A 111 -12.78 11.11 14.72
C GLU A 111 -13.26 11.33 13.29
N GLU A 112 -14.49 11.86 13.16
CA GLU A 112 -15.24 11.92 11.91
C GLU A 112 -14.27 12.15 10.75
N CYS A 113 -14.10 11.12 9.91
CA CYS A 113 -13.28 11.21 8.72
C CYS A 113 -13.65 12.52 8.04
N CYS A 114 -12.69 13.45 8.02
CA CYS A 114 -12.93 14.86 7.67
C CYS A 114 -13.87 14.92 6.49
N GLU A 115 -15.02 15.60 6.64
CA GLU A 115 -16.13 15.61 5.66
C GLU A 115 -15.60 15.45 4.23
N ARG A 116 -15.78 14.24 3.68
CA ARG A 116 -15.24 13.83 2.36
C ARG A 116 -15.65 14.83 1.27
N ASP A 117 -16.78 15.50 1.49
CA ASP A 117 -17.36 16.53 0.63
C ASP A 117 -16.58 17.87 0.62
N LYS A 118 -15.80 18.17 1.68
CA LYS A 118 -14.96 19.38 1.74
C LYS A 118 -13.68 19.29 0.91
N PHE A 119 -13.33 18.11 0.38
CA PHE A 119 -12.15 17.93 -0.47
C PHE A 119 -12.34 18.49 -1.88
N PHE A 120 -13.58 18.81 -2.27
CA PHE A 120 -13.95 19.44 -3.53
C PHE A 120 -13.99 20.97 -3.40
N SER A 121 -12.89 21.60 -2.99
CA SER A 121 -12.84 23.07 -3.03
C SER A 121 -12.74 23.57 -4.47
N ASP A 122 -13.26 24.77 -4.73
CA ASP A 122 -13.04 25.49 -5.99
C ASP A 122 -11.56 25.42 -6.40
N SER A 123 -11.30 24.94 -7.61
CA SER A 123 -9.95 24.66 -8.11
C SER A 123 -9.10 25.92 -8.13
N GLN A 124 -8.26 26.13 -7.12
CA GLN A 124 -7.22 27.16 -7.15
C GLN A 124 -6.01 26.61 -7.93
N ASP A 125 -5.29 27.44 -8.68
CA ASP A 125 -4.01 26.98 -9.27
C ASP A 125 -2.94 26.95 -8.16
N LEU A 126 -2.96 25.89 -7.33
CA LEU A 126 -1.98 25.70 -6.27
C LEU A 126 -0.65 25.24 -6.86
N GLU A 127 0.42 25.89 -6.42
CA GLU A 127 1.79 25.58 -6.82
C GLU A 127 2.27 24.28 -6.13
N PRO A 128 3.17 23.52 -6.77
CA PRO A 128 3.85 22.40 -6.13
C PRO A 128 4.49 22.82 -4.79
N GLY A 129 4.17 22.06 -3.75
CA GLY A 129 4.61 22.31 -2.39
C GLY A 129 3.56 22.93 -1.46
N SER A 130 2.45 23.45 -2.00
CA SER A 130 1.31 23.92 -1.21
C SER A 130 0.64 22.77 -0.46
N ILE A 131 -0.06 23.02 0.64
CA ILE A 131 -0.86 21.99 1.32
C ILE A 131 -2.29 22.05 0.81
N ALA A 132 -2.80 20.92 0.33
CA ALA A 132 -4.14 20.83 -0.24
C ALA A 132 -4.76 19.45 -0.06
N PRO A 133 -6.11 19.35 -0.10
CA PRO A 133 -6.79 18.09 -0.32
C PRO A 133 -6.36 17.47 -1.65
N GLY A 134 -6.11 16.18 -1.69
CA GLY A 134 -5.82 15.50 -2.94
C GLY A 134 -5.72 13.99 -2.85
N GLN A 135 -5.30 13.41 -3.96
CA GLN A 135 -5.06 11.98 -4.11
C GLN A 135 -3.56 11.68 -4.01
N TYR A 136 -3.21 10.69 -3.20
CA TYR A 136 -1.91 10.06 -3.18
C TYR A 136 -2.03 8.65 -3.74
N MET A 137 -1.05 8.23 -4.56
CA MET A 137 -0.96 6.86 -5.04
C MET A 137 0.31 6.22 -4.49
N SER A 138 0.16 5.15 -3.73
CA SER A 138 1.31 4.41 -3.21
C SER A 138 2.01 3.62 -4.30
N ALA A 139 3.23 3.19 -4.03
CA ALA A 139 4.01 2.37 -4.96
C ALA A 139 3.47 0.94 -5.15
N SER A 140 2.53 0.50 -4.31
CA SER A 140 1.74 -0.72 -4.52
C SER A 140 0.56 -0.50 -5.49
N GLY A 141 0.22 0.75 -5.79
CA GLY A 141 -0.90 1.14 -6.66
C GLY A 141 -2.18 1.51 -5.92
N THR A 142 -2.16 1.50 -4.58
CA THR A 142 -3.31 1.87 -3.75
C THR A 142 -3.51 3.38 -3.76
N SER A 143 -4.76 3.80 -3.93
CA SER A 143 -5.15 5.22 -3.91
C SER A 143 -5.63 5.63 -2.53
N TYR A 144 -5.04 6.71 -2.02
CA TYR A 144 -5.36 7.33 -0.76
C TYR A 144 -5.80 8.78 -0.99
N TYR A 145 -6.63 9.30 -0.10
CA TYR A 145 -7.06 10.69 -0.10
C TYR A 145 -6.76 11.33 1.24
N GLY A 146 -6.39 12.59 1.22
CA GLY A 146 -6.03 13.31 2.43
C GLY A 146 -5.50 14.71 2.12
N LEU A 147 -5.14 15.43 3.19
CA LEU A 147 -4.45 16.70 3.08
C LEU A 147 -2.96 16.46 2.94
N GLY A 148 -2.38 16.75 1.78
CA GLY A 148 -0.97 16.53 1.51
C GLY A 148 -0.30 17.71 0.86
N LYS A 149 1.00 17.54 0.62
CA LYS A 149 1.79 18.49 -0.15
C LYS A 149 1.52 18.28 -1.64
N VAL A 150 1.04 19.30 -2.35
CA VAL A 150 0.75 19.27 -3.79
C VAL A 150 2.03 18.91 -4.55
N VAL A 151 1.96 17.84 -5.34
CA VAL A 151 3.01 17.41 -6.26
C VAL A 151 2.75 17.97 -7.65
N CYS A 152 1.52 17.79 -8.14
CA CYS A 152 1.06 18.37 -9.39
C CYS A 152 -0.46 18.53 -9.42
N ALA A 153 -0.94 19.49 -10.21
CA ALA A 153 -2.36 19.62 -10.51
C ALA A 153 -2.75 18.66 -11.64
N THR A 154 -3.86 17.94 -11.48
CA THR A 154 -4.38 17.06 -12.53
C THR A 154 -5.05 17.91 -13.62
N ARG A 155 -4.36 18.12 -14.74
CA ARG A 155 -4.87 18.91 -15.87
C ARG A 155 -5.49 18.01 -16.94
N THR A 156 -6.73 18.26 -17.29
CA THR A 156 -7.38 17.70 -18.49
C THR A 156 -7.23 18.66 -19.67
N LYS A 157 -7.59 18.19 -20.88
CA LYS A 157 -7.66 19.06 -22.06
C LYS A 157 -8.65 20.23 -21.90
N ALA A 158 -9.63 20.11 -20.98
CA ALA A 158 -10.64 21.13 -20.71
C ALA A 158 -10.26 22.08 -19.55
N GLY A 159 -9.06 21.94 -18.95
CA GLY A 159 -8.63 22.70 -17.78
C GLY A 159 -8.24 21.82 -16.60
N VAL A 160 -7.92 22.44 -15.47
CA VAL A 160 -7.61 21.73 -14.21
C VAL A 160 -8.87 20.99 -13.74
N PHE A 161 -8.81 19.67 -13.63
CA PHE A 161 -9.80 18.92 -12.85
C PHE A 161 -9.45 19.18 -11.39
N GLY A 162 -10.42 19.53 -10.55
CA GLY A 162 -10.21 20.04 -9.17
C GLY A 162 -9.60 19.06 -8.15
N TRP A 163 -8.63 18.25 -8.54
CA TRP A 163 -7.95 17.27 -7.70
C TRP A 163 -6.44 17.38 -7.91
N TYR A 164 -5.71 17.56 -6.82
CA TYR A 164 -4.25 17.54 -6.83
C TYR A 164 -3.75 16.11 -6.61
N GLN A 165 -2.64 15.78 -7.26
CA GLN A 165 -1.79 14.70 -6.76
C GLN A 165 -1.01 15.28 -5.59
N VAL A 166 -1.14 14.67 -4.42
CA VAL A 166 -0.54 15.15 -3.18
C VAL A 166 0.29 14.05 -2.54
N GLU A 167 1.16 14.46 -1.64
CA GLU A 167 1.92 13.55 -0.82
C GLU A 167 1.58 13.61 0.66
N PRO A 168 1.48 12.45 1.32
CA PRO A 168 1.36 12.36 2.76
C PRO A 168 2.53 13.03 3.45
N MET A 169 2.22 13.94 4.38
CA MET A 169 3.21 14.52 5.27
C MET A 169 3.38 13.61 6.48
N ARG A 170 4.62 13.24 6.81
CA ARG A 170 4.90 12.43 8.00
C ARG A 170 4.58 13.18 9.27
N GLY A 171 3.79 12.56 10.13
CA GLY A 171 3.24 13.21 11.33
C GLY A 171 2.28 14.37 11.01
N GLY A 172 1.85 14.49 9.75
CA GLY A 172 0.89 15.47 9.29
C GLY A 172 -0.53 14.92 9.28
N TYR A 173 -1.31 15.37 8.31
CA TYR A 173 -2.70 14.97 8.20
C TYR A 173 -2.84 13.50 7.80
N ARG A 174 -3.94 12.90 8.26
CA ARG A 174 -4.30 11.53 7.96
C ARG A 174 -4.66 11.38 6.47
N PHE A 175 -4.30 10.23 5.92
CA PHE A 175 -4.67 9.76 4.59
C PHE A 175 -5.46 8.47 4.75
N TRP A 176 -6.50 8.31 3.96
CA TRP A 176 -7.39 7.16 3.99
C TRP A 176 -7.50 6.53 2.61
N SER A 177 -7.55 5.21 2.59
CA SER A 177 -7.86 4.44 1.39
C SER A 177 -9.23 4.84 0.87
N GLU A 178 -9.34 5.07 -0.45
CA GLU A 178 -10.62 5.40 -1.09
C GLU A 178 -11.69 4.33 -0.83
N THR A 179 -11.22 3.08 -0.79
CA THR A 179 -12.05 1.88 -0.82
C THR A 179 -12.47 1.47 0.58
N SER A 180 -11.50 1.27 1.47
CA SER A 180 -11.71 0.71 2.80
C SER A 180 -11.90 1.77 3.88
N GLY A 181 -11.65 3.06 3.56
CA GLY A 181 -11.61 4.13 4.55
C GLY A 181 -10.54 3.96 5.63
N THR A 182 -9.69 2.92 5.53
CA THR A 182 -8.60 2.67 6.48
C THR A 182 -7.49 3.67 6.29
N LEU A 183 -6.81 4.01 7.40
CA LEU A 183 -5.64 4.86 7.33
C LEU A 183 -4.57 4.21 6.46
N ILE A 184 -3.84 5.06 5.74
CA ILE A 184 -2.68 4.62 4.98
C ILE A 184 -1.73 3.82 5.89
N PRO A 185 -1.39 2.57 5.55
CA PRO A 185 -0.42 1.82 6.32
C PRO A 185 0.98 2.36 6.02
N ASP A 186 1.90 2.17 6.96
CA ASP A 186 3.25 2.74 6.91
C ASP A 186 4.04 2.33 5.67
N GLU A 187 3.85 1.10 5.22
CA GLU A 187 4.52 0.53 4.06
C GLU A 187 4.11 1.18 2.74
N ASP A 188 2.95 1.85 2.73
CA ASP A 188 2.41 2.57 1.58
C ASP A 188 2.69 4.06 1.67
N LEU A 189 3.12 4.58 2.82
CA LEU A 189 3.63 5.95 2.92
C LEU A 189 4.89 6.11 2.04
N PRO A 190 5.10 7.30 1.45
CA PRO A 190 6.32 7.56 0.70
C PRO A 190 7.52 7.39 1.63
N ARG A 191 8.51 6.57 1.24
CA ARG A 191 9.71 6.26 2.04
C ARG A 191 10.72 7.38 2.08
N SER A 192 10.72 8.26 1.12
CA SER A 192 11.20 9.62 1.36
C SER A 192 10.09 10.55 0.95
N PRO A 193 9.86 11.69 1.63
CA PRO A 193 9.06 12.74 1.02
C PRO A 193 9.62 12.94 -0.38
N TYR A 194 8.83 12.56 -1.38
CA TYR A 194 9.09 13.02 -2.72
C TYR A 194 8.77 14.49 -2.60
N SER A 195 9.83 15.28 -2.63
CA SER A 195 9.63 16.69 -2.42
C SER A 195 9.04 17.16 -3.75
N GLY A 196 7.72 17.23 -3.80
CA GLY A 196 7.00 18.05 -4.76
C GLY A 196 7.26 19.53 -4.54
N SER A 197 8.25 19.94 -3.73
CA SER A 197 8.69 21.33 -3.70
C SER A 197 9.55 21.66 -4.91
N LYS A 198 9.56 22.94 -5.25
CA LYS A 198 10.47 23.53 -6.25
C LYS A 198 11.94 23.17 -6.05
N GLU A 199 12.36 22.76 -4.84
CA GLU A 199 13.75 22.40 -4.53
C GLU A 199 14.18 21.07 -5.14
N THR A 200 13.25 20.18 -5.42
CA THR A 200 13.50 18.77 -5.75
C THR A 200 12.89 18.36 -7.07
N GLN A 201 12.08 19.24 -7.66
CA GLN A 201 11.83 19.31 -9.10
C GLN A 201 12.92 20.12 -9.84
N GLN A 202 14.10 20.30 -9.23
CA GLN A 202 15.22 20.98 -9.88
C GLN A 202 15.92 20.04 -10.84
N ARG A 203 15.65 20.24 -12.12
CA ARG A 203 16.26 19.44 -13.19
C ARG A 203 17.69 19.90 -13.43
N GLU A 204 18.63 18.96 -13.36
CA GLU A 204 20.00 19.21 -13.79
C GLU A 204 20.03 19.62 -15.28
N ASN A 205 19.27 18.92 -16.12
CA ASN A 205 19.08 19.26 -17.53
C ASN A 205 17.70 19.87 -17.78
N LYS A 206 17.62 21.21 -17.79
CA LYS A 206 16.36 21.93 -18.04
C LYS A 206 15.83 21.76 -19.47
N ASP A 207 16.70 21.44 -20.43
CA ASP A 207 16.38 21.38 -21.86
C ASP A 207 15.89 20.00 -22.31
N ARG A 208 16.21 18.93 -21.57
CA ARG A 208 15.61 17.61 -21.85
C ARG A 208 14.09 17.75 -21.75
N PRO A 209 13.29 17.21 -22.68
CA PRO A 209 11.85 17.24 -22.50
C PRO A 209 11.45 16.33 -21.34
N ARG A 210 10.46 16.75 -20.55
CA ARG A 210 9.73 15.83 -19.66
C ARG A 210 9.18 14.69 -20.50
N ARG A 211 9.07 13.51 -19.90
CA ARG A 211 8.43 12.39 -20.60
C ARG A 211 7.00 12.83 -20.98
N PRO A 212 6.55 12.63 -22.24
CA PRO A 212 5.22 13.02 -22.64
C PRO A 212 4.19 12.44 -21.68
N ASN A 213 3.29 13.29 -21.18
CA ASN A 213 2.31 12.92 -20.17
C ASN A 213 1.38 11.85 -20.75
N TYR A 214 1.70 10.59 -20.49
CA TYR A 214 1.01 9.46 -21.08
C TYR A 214 -0.12 9.10 -20.12
N PHE A 215 -1.31 9.69 -20.29
CA PHE A 215 -2.51 9.36 -19.50
C PHE A 215 -2.80 7.84 -19.43
N LYS A 216 -2.28 7.05 -20.38
CA LYS A 216 -2.32 5.58 -20.35
C LYS A 216 -1.48 4.95 -19.22
N LEU A 217 -0.63 5.71 -18.52
CA LEU A 217 0.07 5.31 -17.30
C LEU A 217 -0.87 5.13 -16.10
N ARG A 218 -2.08 5.72 -16.10
CA ARG A 218 -3.11 5.35 -15.11
C ARG A 218 -3.48 3.86 -15.17
N GLY A 219 -3.30 3.21 -16.33
CA GLY A 219 -3.43 1.75 -16.48
C GLY A 219 -2.14 0.97 -16.17
N TRP A 220 -1.05 1.62 -15.77
CA TRP A 220 0.24 0.97 -15.46
C TRP A 220 0.40 0.63 -13.97
N TYR A 221 -0.38 1.26 -13.10
CA TYR A 221 -0.50 0.96 -11.67
C TYR A 221 -1.44 -0.21 -11.43
N GLY A 222 -1.13 -1.36 -12.00
CA GLY A 222 -1.94 -2.57 -11.91
C GLY A 222 -3.32 -2.52 -12.58
N GLY A 223 -3.75 -1.38 -13.13
CA GLY A 223 -5.04 -1.21 -13.80
C GLY A 223 -5.08 -1.72 -15.24
N TYR A 224 -4.87 -3.01 -15.45
CA TYR A 224 -5.17 -3.67 -16.74
C TYR A 224 -6.61 -4.19 -16.76
N ALA A 225 -7.58 -3.30 -16.55
CA ALA A 225 -9.00 -3.67 -16.42
C ALA A 225 -9.63 -4.36 -17.65
N ASN A 226 -8.89 -4.63 -18.74
CA ASN A 226 -9.37 -5.40 -19.89
C ASN A 226 -8.32 -6.30 -20.58
N GLN A 227 -7.13 -6.52 -19.97
CA GLN A 227 -6.07 -7.38 -20.56
C GLN A 227 -5.83 -8.71 -19.82
N GLU A 228 -6.75 -9.09 -18.91
CA GLU A 228 -6.69 -10.34 -18.13
C GLU A 228 -6.49 -11.62 -18.97
N ILE A 229 -6.93 -11.65 -20.22
CA ILE A 229 -6.95 -12.89 -21.02
C ILE A 229 -5.60 -13.18 -21.72
N ASN A 230 -4.84 -12.14 -22.10
CA ASN A 230 -3.59 -12.34 -22.84
C ASN A 230 -2.35 -12.40 -21.93
N MET A 231 -2.37 -11.76 -20.76
CA MET A 231 -1.22 -11.79 -19.84
C MET A 231 -1.15 -13.00 -18.90
N ARG A 232 -2.23 -13.79 -18.75
CA ARG A 232 -2.10 -15.16 -18.19
C ARG A 232 -1.04 -15.99 -18.94
N LYS A 233 -0.72 -15.65 -20.20
CA LYS A 233 0.33 -16.30 -21.01
C LYS A 233 1.72 -15.66 -20.89
N ALA A 234 1.84 -14.42 -20.40
CA ALA A 234 3.12 -13.71 -20.27
C ALA A 234 3.43 -13.42 -18.79
N LYS A 235 3.49 -14.47 -17.97
CA LYS A 235 3.94 -14.36 -16.56
C LYS A 235 5.30 -13.67 -16.55
N ALA A 236 5.38 -12.46 -15.97
CA ALA A 236 6.65 -11.89 -15.60
C ALA A 236 7.41 -12.92 -14.76
N LYS A 237 8.71 -13.07 -15.00
CA LYS A 237 9.56 -14.02 -14.26
C LYS A 237 10.63 -13.22 -13.54
N LEU A 238 10.96 -13.63 -12.32
CA LEU A 238 12.11 -13.07 -11.60
C LEU A 238 13.36 -13.14 -12.49
N GLY A 239 14.13 -12.07 -12.52
CA GLY A 239 15.34 -11.94 -13.33
C GLY A 239 15.12 -11.58 -14.80
N THR A 240 13.89 -11.55 -15.30
CA THR A 240 13.60 -11.12 -16.69
C THR A 240 13.46 -9.60 -16.79
N GLU A 241 13.58 -9.08 -18.01
CA GLU A 241 13.39 -7.65 -18.27
C GLU A 241 11.92 -7.33 -18.43
N ARG A 242 11.41 -6.45 -17.58
CA ARG A 242 10.05 -5.93 -17.69
C ARG A 242 10.02 -4.48 -17.22
N LEU A 243 8.98 -3.81 -17.68
CA LEU A 243 8.53 -2.58 -17.09
C LEU A 243 8.03 -2.83 -15.66
N GLY A 244 8.40 -1.95 -14.73
CA GLY A 244 7.90 -1.97 -13.36
C GLY A 244 8.32 -0.75 -12.55
N VAL A 245 8.15 -0.84 -11.23
CA VAL A 245 8.53 0.19 -10.25
C VAL A 245 9.92 -0.12 -9.69
N TYR A 246 10.79 0.87 -9.68
CA TYR A 246 12.09 0.83 -9.01
C TYR A 246 12.04 1.69 -7.76
N PHE A 247 12.44 1.15 -6.60
CA PHE A 247 12.71 1.93 -5.40
C PHE A 247 14.19 2.27 -5.34
N ALA A 248 14.50 3.56 -5.44
CA ALA A 248 15.85 4.04 -5.26
C ALA A 248 16.30 3.87 -3.80
N PRO A 249 17.61 3.74 -3.54
CA PRO A 249 18.14 3.59 -2.19
C PRO A 249 17.78 4.74 -1.24
N ASP A 250 17.44 5.89 -1.79
CA ASP A 250 17.04 7.09 -1.05
C ASP A 250 15.54 7.10 -0.68
N GLY A 251 14.81 6.02 -0.98
CA GLY A 251 13.40 5.84 -0.66
C GLY A 251 12.43 6.43 -1.70
N GLN A 252 12.93 7.08 -2.75
CA GLN A 252 12.09 7.48 -3.88
C GLN A 252 11.74 6.28 -4.75
N TRP A 253 10.73 6.43 -5.59
CA TRP A 253 10.36 5.40 -6.54
C TRP A 253 10.11 5.96 -7.93
N PHE A 254 10.39 5.14 -8.92
CA PHE A 254 10.41 5.50 -10.34
C PHE A 254 9.80 4.37 -11.16
N VAL A 255 9.41 4.67 -12.39
CA VAL A 255 8.91 3.69 -13.35
C VAL A 255 9.87 3.58 -14.53
N GLY A 256 10.16 2.36 -14.96
CA GLY A 256 11.07 2.08 -16.07
C GLY A 256 11.19 0.60 -16.37
N VAL A 257 11.86 0.25 -17.47
CA VAL A 257 12.21 -1.13 -17.80
C VAL A 257 13.47 -1.53 -17.04
N GLY A 258 13.36 -2.60 -16.26
CA GLY A 258 14.46 -3.14 -15.49
C GLY A 258 14.35 -4.65 -15.30
N LYS A 259 15.25 -5.21 -14.49
CA LYS A 259 15.25 -6.62 -14.11
C LYS A 259 14.23 -6.85 -13.02
N VAL A 260 13.26 -7.74 -13.24
CA VAL A 260 12.21 -8.07 -12.27
C VAL A 260 12.82 -8.70 -11.01
N VAL A 261 12.59 -8.07 -9.87
CA VAL A 261 13.06 -8.54 -8.55
C VAL A 261 11.93 -8.97 -7.63
N THR A 262 10.70 -8.51 -7.87
CA THR A 262 9.51 -8.89 -7.11
C THR A 262 8.30 -8.78 -8.00
N ILE A 263 7.35 -9.70 -7.81
CA ILE A 263 6.03 -9.67 -8.44
C ILE A 263 5.05 -9.93 -7.31
N GLY A 264 3.99 -9.14 -7.23
CA GLY A 264 2.92 -9.37 -6.29
C GLY A 264 1.59 -8.88 -6.81
N MET A 265 0.59 -9.03 -5.96
CA MET A 265 -0.78 -8.63 -6.22
C MET A 265 -1.28 -7.89 -4.98
N THR A 266 -2.02 -6.81 -5.19
CA THR A 266 -2.75 -6.09 -4.14
C THR A 266 -4.19 -5.90 -4.58
N THR A 267 -5.12 -5.80 -3.65
CA THR A 267 -6.51 -5.48 -3.98
C THR A 267 -6.77 -4.01 -3.72
N VAL A 268 -7.28 -3.31 -4.72
CA VAL A 268 -7.71 -1.91 -4.61
C VAL A 268 -9.08 -1.77 -5.24
N ALA A 269 -10.07 -1.26 -4.52
CA ALA A 269 -11.43 -1.04 -5.04
C ALA A 269 -12.01 -2.28 -5.75
N ASN A 270 -11.92 -3.46 -5.13
CA ASN A 270 -12.38 -4.75 -5.69
C ASN A 270 -11.67 -5.19 -6.98
N SER A 271 -10.54 -4.56 -7.31
CA SER A 271 -9.71 -4.90 -8.45
C SER A 271 -8.37 -5.44 -7.98
N ASN A 272 -8.02 -6.64 -8.45
CA ASN A 272 -6.69 -7.20 -8.26
C ASN A 272 -5.70 -6.44 -9.14
N LEU A 273 -4.83 -5.66 -8.51
CA LEU A 273 -3.75 -4.93 -9.15
C LEU A 273 -2.45 -5.73 -9.02
N PHE A 274 -1.84 -6.06 -10.16
CA PHE A 274 -0.51 -6.65 -10.18
C PHE A 274 0.54 -5.54 -10.08
N TYR A 275 1.53 -5.73 -9.21
CA TYR A 275 2.72 -4.88 -9.16
C TYR A 275 3.97 -5.68 -9.51
N ILE A 276 4.89 -5.02 -10.21
CA ILE A 276 6.20 -5.56 -10.59
C ILE A 276 7.25 -4.59 -10.10
N TYR A 277 8.16 -5.05 -9.24
CA TYR A 277 9.34 -4.29 -8.88
C TYR A 277 10.53 -4.70 -9.72
N VAL A 278 11.31 -3.71 -10.11
CA VAL A 278 12.45 -3.87 -11.01
C VAL A 278 13.67 -3.14 -10.47
N GLU A 279 14.84 -3.63 -10.84
CA GLU A 279 16.12 -2.93 -10.67
C GLU A 279 16.65 -2.46 -12.03
N PRO A 280 17.31 -1.29 -12.11
CA PRO A 280 18.02 -0.87 -13.32
C PRO A 280 19.00 -1.95 -13.79
N ILE A 281 19.07 -2.17 -15.10
CA ILE A 281 19.98 -3.16 -15.69
C ILE A 281 21.28 -2.45 -16.04
N SER A 282 22.39 -2.90 -15.45
CA SER A 282 23.71 -2.32 -15.71
C SER A 282 24.03 -2.32 -17.20
N GLY A 283 24.48 -1.16 -17.72
CA GLY A 283 24.80 -0.96 -19.13
C GLY A 283 23.61 -0.72 -20.06
N LYS A 284 22.36 -0.68 -19.54
CA LYS A 284 21.18 -0.31 -20.32
C LYS A 284 20.68 1.07 -19.94
N SER A 285 20.51 1.93 -20.93
CA SER A 285 20.03 3.30 -20.81
C SER A 285 19.31 3.73 -22.08
N GLY A 286 18.46 4.75 -21.99
CA GLY A 286 17.71 5.31 -23.11
C GLY A 286 16.29 4.76 -23.23
N GLY A 287 15.34 5.64 -23.57
CA GLY A 287 13.97 5.27 -23.95
C GLY A 287 13.17 4.71 -22.77
N GLU A 288 12.79 3.44 -22.83
CA GLU A 288 12.02 2.79 -21.76
C GLU A 288 12.88 2.40 -20.54
N TYR A 289 14.20 2.35 -20.70
CA TYR A 289 15.15 2.07 -19.61
C TYR A 289 15.48 3.31 -18.77
N ASP A 290 15.09 4.50 -19.24
CA ASP A 290 15.22 5.73 -18.46
C ASP A 290 14.09 5.79 -17.44
N PHE A 291 14.44 5.61 -16.17
CA PHE A 291 13.51 5.66 -15.06
C PHE A 291 13.00 7.09 -14.85
N PHE A 292 11.71 7.24 -14.58
CA PHE A 292 11.08 8.54 -14.38
C PHE A 292 10.04 8.50 -13.27
N HIS A 293 9.80 9.65 -12.64
CA HIS A 293 8.74 9.80 -11.66
C HIS A 293 7.40 9.97 -12.38
N PRO A 294 6.38 9.17 -12.05
CA PRO A 294 5.20 9.01 -12.89
C PRO A 294 4.21 10.16 -12.84
N HIS A 295 4.19 10.92 -11.73
CA HIS A 295 3.28 12.05 -11.59
C HIS A 295 3.86 13.35 -12.13
N THR A 296 5.18 13.54 -12.00
CA THR A 296 5.88 14.75 -12.47
C THR A 296 6.47 14.59 -13.87
N CYS A 297 6.61 13.34 -14.33
CA CYS A 297 7.26 12.97 -15.59
C CYS A 297 8.74 13.41 -15.68
N GLU A 298 9.38 13.58 -14.53
CA GLU A 298 10.79 13.96 -14.41
C GLU A 298 11.66 12.71 -14.37
N TRP A 299 12.84 12.78 -14.98
CA TRP A 299 13.76 11.65 -15.07
C TRP A 299 14.51 11.46 -13.74
N MET A 300 14.80 10.21 -13.38
CA MET A 300 15.43 9.85 -12.11
C MET A 300 16.80 10.50 -11.91
N ASP A 301 17.58 10.62 -12.98
CA ASP A 301 18.91 11.24 -13.00
C ASP A 301 18.86 12.76 -12.81
N GLU A 302 17.71 13.39 -12.99
CA GLU A 302 17.54 14.84 -12.86
C GLU A 302 17.09 15.27 -11.46
N LEU A 303 16.75 14.34 -10.57
CA LEU A 303 16.26 14.67 -9.23
C LEU A 303 17.40 14.71 -8.20
N PRO A 304 17.42 15.70 -7.29
CA PRO A 304 18.38 15.69 -6.20
C PRO A 304 18.14 14.45 -5.32
N SER A 305 19.18 13.62 -5.20
CA SER A 305 19.12 12.43 -4.34
C SER A 305 18.89 12.83 -2.88
N ASN A 306 17.90 12.20 -2.25
CA ASN A 306 17.78 12.26 -0.80
C ASN A 306 18.99 11.56 -0.16
N PRO A 307 19.31 11.86 1.11
CA PRO A 307 20.33 11.10 1.81
C PRO A 307 19.98 9.60 1.79
N ILE A 308 20.95 8.77 1.42
CA ILE A 308 20.78 7.31 1.36
C ILE A 308 21.13 6.74 2.74
N PRO A 309 20.30 5.88 3.34
CA PRO A 309 20.62 5.14 4.56
C PRO A 309 22.00 4.49 4.48
N GLY A 310 22.82 4.68 5.52
CA GLY A 310 24.17 4.11 5.58
C GLY A 310 25.19 4.72 4.60
N VAL A 311 24.90 5.85 3.96
CA VAL A 311 25.84 6.56 3.07
C VAL A 311 26.24 7.91 3.65
N ALA A 312 27.50 8.30 3.45
CA ALA A 312 28.00 9.62 3.81
C ALA A 312 27.18 10.72 3.12
N CYS A 313 26.73 11.70 3.90
CA CYS A 313 25.97 12.85 3.42
C CYS A 313 26.64 14.16 3.85
N THR A 314 26.38 15.23 3.11
CA THR A 314 26.93 16.56 3.43
C THR A 314 26.28 17.12 4.71
N THR A 315 26.93 18.09 5.34
CA THR A 315 26.35 18.79 6.52
C THR A 315 24.99 19.43 6.21
N ALA A 316 24.79 19.94 4.99
CA ALA A 316 23.52 20.52 4.57
C ALA A 316 22.43 19.44 4.45
N GLN A 317 22.73 18.32 3.79
CA GLN A 317 21.84 17.16 3.69
C GLN A 317 21.50 16.58 5.07
N ARG A 318 22.48 16.51 5.97
CA ARG A 318 22.27 16.00 7.32
C ARG A 318 21.27 16.84 8.13
N LYS A 319 21.23 18.16 7.90
CA LYS A 319 20.29 19.08 8.56
C LYS A 319 18.84 18.89 8.11
N THR A 320 18.59 18.23 6.98
CA THR A 320 17.22 17.92 6.51
C THR A 320 16.73 16.56 6.99
N LEU A 321 17.61 15.72 7.54
CA LEU A 321 17.25 14.38 8.05
C LEU A 321 16.31 14.44 9.25
N PRO A 322 15.48 13.41 9.46
CA PRO A 322 14.71 13.23 10.69
C PRO A 322 15.60 13.31 11.94
N PRO A 323 15.12 13.86 13.07
CA PRO A 323 15.94 14.07 14.27
C PRO A 323 16.69 12.83 14.76
N ARG A 324 16.03 11.67 14.80
CA ARG A 324 16.64 10.39 15.23
C ARG A 324 17.80 9.97 14.32
N TRP A 325 17.65 10.11 13.00
CA TRP A 325 18.72 9.84 12.04
C TRP A 325 19.85 10.89 12.12
N ARG A 326 19.51 12.15 12.31
CA ARG A 326 20.49 13.23 12.50
C ARG A 326 21.35 13.02 13.75
N ALA A 327 20.83 12.37 14.79
CA ALA A 327 21.51 12.10 16.05
C ALA A 327 22.59 11.01 15.97
N LEU A 328 22.51 10.09 14.99
CA LEU A 328 23.55 9.07 14.79
C LEU A 328 24.92 9.71 14.53
N PRO A 329 26.06 9.04 14.76
CA PRO A 329 27.34 9.57 14.30
C PRO A 329 27.37 9.74 12.78
N ALA A 330 28.12 10.73 12.27
CA ALA A 330 28.26 10.93 10.83
C ALA A 330 29.26 9.93 10.23
N ILE A 331 28.93 9.36 9.07
CA ILE A 331 29.85 8.55 8.27
C ILE A 331 30.83 9.49 7.57
N ASN A 332 32.04 9.62 8.13
CA ASN A 332 33.07 10.56 7.64
C ASN A 332 34.38 9.87 7.21
N ARG A 333 34.55 8.59 7.54
CA ARG A 333 35.65 7.73 7.10
C ARG A 333 35.15 6.34 6.76
N ARG A 334 35.96 5.59 6.00
CA ARG A 334 35.77 4.15 5.79
C ARG A 334 36.16 3.41 7.08
N PRO A 335 35.24 2.69 7.75
CA PRO A 335 35.57 1.89 8.93
C PRO A 335 36.22 0.55 8.53
N ASP A 336 36.84 -0.12 9.50
CA ASP A 336 37.30 -1.51 9.34
C ASP A 336 36.15 -2.49 9.54
N ILE A 337 36.21 -3.66 8.91
CA ILE A 337 35.24 -4.74 9.15
C ILE A 337 35.33 -5.19 10.61
N GLY A 338 34.17 -5.34 11.27
CA GLY A 338 34.07 -5.67 12.69
C GLY A 338 34.10 -4.47 13.64
N GLN A 339 34.42 -3.26 13.14
CA GLN A 339 34.37 -2.04 13.94
C GLN A 339 32.93 -1.65 14.29
N GLU A 340 32.72 -1.03 15.44
CA GLU A 340 31.46 -0.36 15.76
C GLU A 340 31.35 0.98 15.02
N TYR A 341 30.29 1.15 14.23
CA TYR A 341 30.12 2.33 13.38
C TYR A 341 28.64 2.55 13.00
N PRO A 342 28.20 3.78 12.66
CA PRO A 342 26.90 4.00 12.05
C PRO A 342 26.82 3.38 10.66
N GLY A 343 25.69 2.74 10.34
CA GLY A 343 25.45 2.20 9.01
C GLY A 343 24.00 1.84 8.77
N ARG A 344 23.74 1.17 7.65
CA ARG A 344 22.44 0.56 7.35
C ARG A 344 22.47 -0.94 7.66
N TYR A 345 21.34 -1.49 8.05
CA TYR A 345 21.14 -2.91 8.28
C TYR A 345 19.96 -3.42 7.43
N PHE A 346 20.15 -4.60 6.84
CA PHE A 346 19.14 -5.32 6.07
C PHE A 346 18.90 -6.67 6.75
N PRO A 347 17.85 -6.82 7.57
CA PRO A 347 17.61 -8.05 8.30
C PRO A 347 17.31 -9.21 7.32
N PRO A 348 17.88 -10.41 7.54
CA PRO A 348 17.74 -11.54 6.61
C PRO A 348 16.30 -12.08 6.47
N GLY A 349 15.42 -11.82 7.44
CA GLY A 349 14.01 -12.20 7.42
C GLY A 349 13.04 -11.06 7.06
N ALA A 350 13.52 -9.82 6.96
CA ALA A 350 12.66 -8.70 6.65
C ALA A 350 12.33 -8.65 5.14
N PRO A 351 11.25 -7.96 4.73
CA PRO A 351 11.01 -7.70 3.31
C PRO A 351 12.26 -7.10 2.66
N ARG A 352 12.61 -7.48 1.42
CA ARG A 352 13.84 -7.03 0.73
C ARG A 352 14.10 -5.51 0.74
N ARG A 353 13.04 -4.73 0.90
CA ARG A 353 13.06 -3.26 0.96
C ARG A 353 13.35 -2.71 2.36
N ALA A 354 13.16 -3.48 3.43
CA ALA A 354 13.33 -3.02 4.78
C ALA A 354 14.81 -2.66 5.02
N VAL A 355 15.03 -1.43 5.43
CA VAL A 355 16.35 -0.91 5.76
C VAL A 355 16.24 -0.19 7.07
N TYR A 356 17.15 -0.48 7.98
CA TYR A 356 17.22 0.16 9.29
C TYR A 356 18.55 0.88 9.40
N VAL A 357 18.60 1.97 10.16
CA VAL A 357 19.84 2.69 10.48
C VAL A 357 20.09 2.66 11.97
N GLY A 358 21.35 2.56 12.33
CA GLY A 358 21.80 2.45 13.71
C GLY A 358 23.32 2.36 13.78
N VAL A 359 23.86 2.28 15.00
CA VAL A 359 25.24 1.93 15.27
C VAL A 359 25.32 0.43 15.49
N GLY A 360 26.16 -0.23 14.70
CA GLY A 360 26.34 -1.69 14.76
C GLY A 360 27.75 -2.10 14.39
N LYS A 361 27.96 -3.42 14.27
CA LYS A 361 29.22 -4.02 13.82
C LYS A 361 29.29 -3.95 12.30
N VAL A 362 30.33 -3.34 11.75
CA VAL A 362 30.50 -3.20 10.29
C VAL A 362 30.71 -4.57 9.66
N VAL A 363 29.84 -4.91 8.71
CA VAL A 363 29.93 -6.15 7.92
C VAL A 363 30.36 -5.89 6.48
N LYS A 364 30.03 -4.72 5.93
CA LYS A 364 30.50 -4.29 4.60
C LYS A 364 30.69 -2.78 4.56
N THR A 365 31.67 -2.34 3.79
CA THR A 365 31.87 -0.91 3.51
C THR A 365 32.65 -0.70 2.22
N GLY A 366 32.40 0.43 1.56
CA GLY A 366 33.11 0.83 0.36
C GLY A 366 32.91 2.30 0.04
N VAL A 367 33.29 2.67 -1.17
CA VAL A 367 33.14 4.02 -1.73
C VAL A 367 32.38 3.88 -3.04
N ASP A 368 31.34 4.70 -3.24
CA ASP A 368 30.53 4.70 -4.47
C ASP A 368 31.21 5.49 -5.61
N THR A 369 30.55 5.54 -6.77
CA THR A 369 31.04 6.29 -7.94
C THR A 369 31.14 7.80 -7.72
N ASN A 370 30.46 8.33 -6.71
CA ASN A 370 30.47 9.74 -6.32
C ASN A 370 31.45 10.01 -5.16
N SER A 371 32.36 9.07 -4.87
CA SER A 371 33.31 9.15 -3.77
C SER A 371 32.66 9.24 -2.38
N LYS A 372 31.40 8.82 -2.23
CA LYS A 372 30.72 8.73 -0.93
C LYS A 372 30.96 7.38 -0.29
N ILE A 373 31.26 7.40 1.01
CA ILE A 373 31.45 6.18 1.80
C ILE A 373 30.08 5.57 2.11
N TRP A 374 29.94 4.26 1.94
CA TRP A 374 28.76 3.53 2.38
C TRP A 374 29.16 2.44 3.39
N VAL A 375 28.27 2.16 4.34
CA VAL A 375 28.50 1.24 5.46
C VAL A 375 27.26 0.41 5.72
N GLU A 376 27.43 -0.91 5.72
CA GLU A 376 26.45 -1.89 6.20
C GLU A 376 26.93 -2.45 7.54
N VAL A 377 26.00 -2.51 8.49
CA VAL A 377 26.24 -2.93 9.86
C VAL A 377 25.21 -3.99 10.27
N GLU A 378 25.56 -4.78 11.27
CA GLU A 378 24.65 -5.66 11.99
C GLU A 378 24.49 -5.17 13.44
N PRO A 379 23.32 -5.39 14.07
CA PRO A 379 23.18 -5.16 15.50
C PRO A 379 24.25 -5.89 16.32
N ILE A 380 24.72 -5.28 17.40
CA ILE A 380 25.71 -5.88 18.30
C ILE A 380 24.95 -6.55 19.46
N PRO A 381 25.05 -7.88 19.63
CA PRO A 381 24.38 -8.58 20.74
C PRO A 381 24.68 -7.94 22.10
N GLY A 382 23.66 -7.81 22.93
CA GLY A 382 23.74 -7.19 24.26
C GLY A 382 23.89 -5.65 24.27
N LYS A 383 23.94 -4.98 23.11
CA LYS A 383 23.91 -3.51 23.03
C LYS A 383 22.55 -3.02 22.56
N SER A 384 21.86 -2.30 23.44
CA SER A 384 20.58 -1.65 23.16
C SER A 384 20.58 -0.20 23.65
N GLY A 385 19.58 0.58 23.22
CA GLY A 385 19.41 1.97 23.65
C GLY A 385 20.19 2.99 22.81
N GLY A 386 19.64 4.21 22.72
CA GLY A 386 20.29 5.36 22.10
C GLY A 386 20.65 5.12 20.62
N ASN A 387 21.93 5.19 20.27
CA ASN A 387 22.38 5.00 18.89
C ASN A 387 22.39 3.52 18.44
N TYR A 388 22.26 2.56 19.36
CA TYR A 388 22.21 1.13 19.05
C TYR A 388 20.80 0.64 18.73
N GLU A 389 19.78 1.46 18.96
CA GLU A 389 18.43 1.16 18.51
C GLU A 389 18.36 1.34 17.00
N PHE A 390 18.14 0.24 16.29
CA PHE A 390 17.88 0.28 14.86
C PHE A 390 16.46 0.79 14.61
N PHE A 391 16.32 1.68 13.64
CA PHE A 391 15.02 2.24 13.26
C PHE A 391 14.96 2.47 11.76
N ASP A 392 13.74 2.45 11.24
CA ASP A 392 13.49 2.75 9.85
C ASP A 392 13.84 4.25 9.63
N PRO A 393 14.84 4.58 8.80
CA PRO A 393 15.28 5.96 8.56
C PRO A 393 14.18 6.85 7.98
N PHE A 394 13.14 6.22 7.45
CA PHE A 394 12.03 6.83 6.78
C PHE A 394 10.88 7.05 7.78
N THR A 395 10.30 5.99 8.34
CA THR A 395 9.15 6.15 9.26
C THR A 395 9.56 6.62 10.66
N GLY A 396 10.83 6.44 11.03
CA GLY A 396 11.34 6.68 12.38
C GLY A 396 10.96 5.60 13.39
N LYS A 397 10.13 4.63 12.99
CA LYS A 397 9.72 3.50 13.84
C LYS A 397 10.92 2.61 14.15
N THR A 398 10.95 2.14 15.39
CA THR A 398 11.96 1.18 15.84
C THR A 398 11.84 -0.13 15.04
N MET A 399 12.97 -0.77 14.78
CA MET A 399 13.04 -2.06 14.15
C MET A 399 12.27 -3.10 14.99
N PRO A 400 11.33 -3.86 14.40
CA PRO A 400 10.62 -4.94 15.10
C PRO A 400 11.57 -5.95 15.75
N ASP A 401 11.17 -6.48 16.91
CA ASP A 401 11.96 -7.45 17.69
C ASP A 401 12.30 -8.72 16.89
N GLU A 402 11.39 -9.16 16.01
CA GLU A 402 11.58 -10.30 15.10
C GLU A 402 12.72 -10.15 14.08
N TYR A 403 13.25 -8.94 13.90
CA TYR A 403 14.38 -8.66 12.99
C TYR A 403 15.71 -8.49 13.71
N TRP A 404 15.74 -8.60 15.04
CA TRP A 404 17.00 -8.64 15.76
C TRP A 404 17.66 -10.01 15.58
N PRO A 405 19.00 -10.06 15.45
CA PRO A 405 19.71 -11.33 15.45
C PRO A 405 19.52 -12.03 16.81
N ASP A 406 19.41 -13.36 16.79
CA ASP A 406 19.35 -14.17 18.00
C ASP A 406 20.59 -13.90 18.89
N GLU A 407 20.39 -13.87 20.21
CA GLU A 407 21.49 -13.76 21.17
C GLU A 407 22.25 -15.10 21.21
N GLU A 408 23.32 -15.22 20.41
CA GLU A 408 24.28 -16.35 20.46
C GLU A 408 25.25 -16.30 21.64
#